data_AF-A0A5B6W5V4-F1
#
_entry.id   AF-A0A5B6W5V4-F1
#
_cell.length_a   1.000
_cell.length_b   1.000
_cell.length_c   1.000
_cell.angle_alpha   90.00
_cell.angle_beta   90.00
_cell.angle_gamma   90.00
#
_symmetry.space_group_name_H-M   'P 1'
#
loop_
_entity.id
_entity.type
_entity.pdbx_description
1 polymer ?
#
loop_
_entity_poly.entity_id
_entity_poly.type
_entity_poly.pdbx_seq_one_letter_code
_entity_poly.pdbx_strand_id
1 'polypeptide(L)'
;MNKSNDNDWFRISAANPDGTRWTGKCWYVHNLLKYEFDLQFDIPVTYPATAPELELPKLDGKTQKMYRGGKICLTVHFKPLWAKNCV
;
A
#
# COMPACT_ATOMS: atom_id res chain seq x y z
N MET A 1 -16.99 7.17 -4.15
CA MET A 1 -16.33 8.11 -3.22
C MET A 1 -15.07 8.73 -3.83
N ASN A 2 -14.01 7.98 -4.12
CA ASN A 2 -12.79 8.56 -4.70
C ASN A 2 -12.98 9.09 -6.13
N LYS A 3 -13.54 8.26 -7.03
CA LYS A 3 -13.85 8.67 -8.43
C LYS A 3 -14.83 9.83 -8.52
N SER A 4 -15.84 9.86 -7.65
CA SER A 4 -16.82 10.95 -7.59
C SER A 4 -16.20 12.27 -7.13
N ASN A 5 -15.09 12.20 -6.40
CA ASN A 5 -14.33 13.36 -5.92
C ASN A 5 -13.09 13.63 -6.80
N ASP A 6 -13.05 13.05 -8.01
CA ASP A 6 -11.95 13.13 -8.96
C ASP A 6 -10.56 12.80 -8.37
N ASN A 7 -10.53 11.92 -7.39
CA ASN A 7 -9.34 11.49 -6.65
C ASN A 7 -9.14 9.97 -6.78
N ASP A 8 -9.34 9.40 -7.98
CA ASP A 8 -8.96 8.01 -8.23
C ASP A 8 -7.43 7.90 -8.13
N TRP A 9 -6.91 7.02 -7.26
CA TRP A 9 -5.47 7.00 -6.93
C TRP A 9 -4.83 5.61 -6.91
N PHE A 10 -5.61 4.54 -7.10
CA PHE A 10 -5.07 3.17 -7.17
C PHE A 10 -6.03 2.18 -7.82
N ARG A 11 -5.47 1.06 -8.28
CA ARG A 11 -6.18 -0.18 -8.64
C ARG A 11 -5.38 -1.35 -8.14
N ILE A 12 -6.03 -2.28 -7.46
CA ILE A 12 -5.46 -3.54 -6.99
C ILE A 12 -6.36 -4.71 -7.38
N SER A 13 -5.76 -5.87 -7.56
CA SER A 13 -6.44 -7.13 -7.82
C SER A 13 -5.74 -8.24 -7.04
N ALA A 14 -6.51 -9.25 -6.64
CA ALA A 14 -5.94 -10.47 -6.10
C ALA A 14 -5.05 -11.12 -7.19
N ALA A 15 -3.79 -11.35 -6.86
CA ALA A 15 -2.82 -12.01 -7.74
C ALA A 15 -3.01 -13.53 -7.75
N ASN A 16 -3.68 -14.07 -6.74
CA ASN A 16 -4.04 -15.47 -6.63
C ASN A 16 -5.53 -15.63 -6.26
N PRO A 17 -6.14 -16.79 -6.57
CA PRO A 17 -7.54 -17.07 -6.26
C PRO A 17 -7.86 -16.99 -4.76
N ASP A 18 -6.89 -17.31 -3.90
CA ASP A 18 -7.08 -17.32 -2.43
C ASP A 18 -7.15 -15.91 -1.83
N GLY A 19 -6.82 -14.87 -2.60
CA GLY A 19 -6.82 -13.48 -2.12
C GLY A 19 -5.75 -13.18 -1.07
N THR A 20 -4.72 -14.03 -0.96
CA THR A 20 -3.62 -13.84 0.00
C THR A 20 -2.49 -12.99 -0.54
N ARG A 21 -2.40 -12.81 -1.87
CA ARG A 21 -1.45 -11.92 -2.52
C ARG A 21 -2.17 -10.91 -3.39
N TRP A 22 -1.78 -9.65 -3.29
CA TRP A 22 -2.38 -8.55 -4.03
C TRP A 22 -1.32 -7.81 -4.82
N THR A 23 -1.68 -7.44 -6.04
CA THR A 23 -0.84 -6.63 -6.94
C THR A 23 -1.68 -5.57 -7.61
N GLY A 24 -1.04 -4.50 -8.04
CA GLY A 24 -1.73 -3.39 -8.65
C GLY A 24 -0.82 -2.21 -8.93
N LYS A 25 -1.45 -1.06 -9.14
CA LYS A 25 -0.81 0.21 -9.39
C LYS A 25 -1.45 1.29 -8.54
N CYS A 26 -0.62 2.13 -7.94
CA CYS A 26 -1.07 3.39 -7.34
C CYS A 26 -0.45 4.55 -8.09
N TRP A 27 -1.09 5.71 -8.03
CA TRP A 27 -0.56 6.91 -8.66
C TRP A 27 -0.85 8.14 -7.82
N TYR A 28 0.01 9.14 -8.01
CA TYR A 28 -0.06 10.41 -7.33
C TYR A 28 0.12 11.53 -8.35
N VAL A 29 -0.71 12.56 -8.26
CA VAL A 29 -0.61 13.74 -9.13
C VAL A 29 0.07 14.86 -8.37
N HIS A 30 1.18 15.35 -8.90
CA HIS A 30 1.91 16.49 -8.34
C HIS A 30 2.32 17.44 -9.47
N ASN A 31 2.02 18.73 -9.33
CA ASN A 31 2.28 19.75 -10.35
C ASN A 31 1.76 19.35 -11.75
N LEU A 32 0.52 18.85 -11.81
CA LEU A 32 -0.14 18.35 -13.04
C LEU A 32 0.57 17.15 -13.72
N LEU A 33 1.56 16.54 -13.07
CA LEU A 33 2.21 15.31 -13.53
C LEU A 33 1.70 14.13 -12.73
N LYS A 34 1.32 13.06 -13.45
CA LYS A 34 0.90 11.79 -12.86
C LYS A 34 2.11 10.86 -12.71
N TYR A 35 2.43 10.50 -11.48
CA TYR A 35 3.45 9.52 -11.12
C TYR A 35 2.78 8.20 -10.79
N GLU A 36 3.14 7.13 -11.48
CA GLU A 36 2.56 5.80 -11.30
C GLU A 36 3.60 4.80 -10.77
N PHE A 37 3.19 4.01 -9.78
CA PHE A 37 4.01 3.03 -9.09
C PHE A 37 3.31 1.68 -9.06
N ASP A 38 4.10 0.61 -9.21
CA ASP A 38 3.59 -0.74 -9.00
C ASP A 38 3.52 -1.01 -7.50
N LEU A 39 2.37 -1.51 -7.05
CA LEU A 39 2.04 -1.79 -5.66
C LEU A 39 1.80 -3.29 -5.50
N GLN A 40 2.42 -3.88 -4.49
CA GLN A 40 2.19 -5.27 -4.12
C GLN A 40 2.18 -5.43 -2.60
N PHE A 41 1.48 -6.44 -2.11
CA PHE A 41 1.50 -6.84 -0.70
C PHE A 41 0.90 -8.23 -0.53
N ASP A 42 1.33 -8.90 0.53
CA ASP A 42 0.73 -10.15 0.99
C ASP A 42 -0.13 -9.90 2.23
N ILE A 43 -1.20 -10.68 2.36
CA ILE A 43 -2.06 -10.70 3.54
C ILE A 43 -1.38 -11.58 4.60
N PRO A 44 -1.02 -11.05 5.78
CA PRO A 44 -0.43 -11.86 6.82
C PRO A 44 -1.45 -12.89 7.34
N VAL A 45 -0.97 -14.05 7.80
CA VAL A 45 -1.82 -15.11 8.37
C VAL A 45 -2.66 -14.59 9.54
N THR A 46 -2.14 -13.61 10.27
CA THR A 46 -2.80 -12.95 11.40
C THR A 46 -3.69 -11.77 10.99
N TYR A 47 -3.94 -11.56 9.70
CA TYR A 47 -4.91 -10.54 9.25
C TYR A 47 -6.32 -10.90 9.74
N PRO A 48 -7.13 -9.94 10.22
CA PRO A 48 -6.88 -8.49 10.24
C PRO A 48 -6.02 -7.99 11.40
N ALA A 49 -5.78 -8.80 12.45
CA ALA A 49 -5.05 -8.39 13.67
C ALA A 49 -3.68 -7.76 13.36
N THR A 50 -3.01 -8.20 12.29
CA THR A 50 -1.80 -7.56 11.75
C THR A 50 -2.09 -6.91 10.41
N ALA A 51 -1.74 -5.62 10.27
CA ALA A 51 -1.83 -4.90 9.01
C ALA A 51 -0.85 -5.48 7.96
N PRO A 52 -1.22 -5.52 6.67
CA PRO A 52 -0.31 -5.93 5.60
C PRO A 52 0.82 -4.91 5.40
N GLU A 53 1.97 -5.40 4.94
CA GLU A 53 3.11 -4.56 4.58
C GLU A 53 3.05 -4.20 3.10
N LEU A 54 2.83 -2.92 2.79
CA LEU A 54 2.76 -2.43 1.41
C LEU A 54 4.15 -2.26 0.81
N GLU A 55 4.32 -2.72 -0.43
CA GLU A 55 5.59 -2.67 -1.16
C GLU A 55 5.47 -1.83 -2.43
N LEU A 56 6.43 -0.92 -2.62
CA LEU A 56 6.63 -0.13 -3.84
C LEU A 56 8.05 -0.37 -4.37
N PRO A 57 8.30 -1.46 -5.11
CA PRO A 57 9.65 -1.87 -5.50
C PRO A 57 10.42 -0.80 -6.28
N LYS A 58 9.71 0.01 -7.09
CA LYS A 58 10.30 1.10 -7.89
C LYS A 58 10.92 2.24 -7.06
N LEU A 59 10.60 2.30 -5.78
CA LEU A 59 11.09 3.32 -4.85
C LEU A 59 12.14 2.78 -3.88
N ASP A 60 12.47 1.49 -3.93
CA ASP A 60 13.52 0.91 -3.09
C ASP A 60 14.86 1.61 -3.37
N GLY A 61 15.57 1.96 -2.30
CA GLY A 61 16.81 2.76 -2.34
C GLY A 61 16.66 4.24 -2.70
N LYS A 62 15.47 4.73 -3.07
CA LYS A 62 15.23 6.14 -3.42
C LYS A 62 14.79 7.02 -2.24
N THR A 63 14.47 6.41 -1.10
CA THR A 63 14.04 7.11 0.11
C THR A 63 14.46 6.36 1.37
N GLN A 64 14.72 7.10 2.45
CA GLN A 64 14.97 6.53 3.77
C GLN A 64 13.69 6.02 4.46
N LYS A 65 12.51 6.42 3.97
CA LYS A 65 11.20 5.97 4.49
C LYS A 65 10.75 4.65 3.86
N MET A 66 11.69 3.74 3.63
CA MET A 66 11.44 2.38 3.18
C MET A 66 12.34 1.39 3.91
N TYR A 67 11.80 0.21 4.17
CA TYR A 67 12.55 -0.95 4.59
C TYR A 67 13.03 -1.74 3.37
N ARG A 68 13.94 -2.69 3.60
CA ARG A 68 14.49 -3.57 2.55
C ARG A 68 13.38 -4.24 1.75
N GLY A 69 13.52 -4.24 0.41
CA GLY A 69 12.54 -4.85 -0.49
C GLY A 69 11.39 -3.91 -0.89
N GLY A 70 11.55 -2.59 -0.70
CA GLY A 70 10.55 -1.60 -1.10
C GLY A 70 9.34 -1.50 -0.17
N LYS A 71 9.39 -2.12 1.02
CA LYS A 71 8.34 -2.02 2.04
C LYS A 71 8.26 -0.60 2.60
N ILE A 72 7.08 0.00 2.58
CA ILE A 72 6.90 1.38 3.02
C ILE A 72 7.05 1.47 4.55
N CYS A 73 7.87 2.42 5.01
CA CYS A 73 7.96 2.75 6.43
C CYS A 73 6.80 3.69 6.82
N LEU A 74 5.71 3.10 7.33
CA LEU A 74 4.56 3.86 7.84
C LEU A 74 4.93 4.70 9.07
N THR A 75 4.07 5.66 9.39
CA THR A 75 4.24 6.51 10.58
C THR A 75 4.08 5.69 11.86
N VAL A 76 4.75 6.13 12.93
CA VAL A 76 4.69 5.49 14.25
C VAL A 76 3.27 5.43 14.81
N HIS A 77 2.40 6.34 14.39
CA HIS A 77 0.99 6.42 14.82
C HIS A 77 0.11 5.34 14.19
N PHE A 78 0.51 4.74 13.07
CA PHE A 78 -0.34 3.80 12.34
C PHE A 78 -0.56 2.50 13.11
N LYS A 79 0.50 1.92 13.69
CA LYS A 79 0.40 0.63 14.41
C LYS A 79 -0.57 0.70 15.60
N PRO A 80 -0.48 1.70 16.51
CA PRO A 80 -1.47 1.84 17.59
C PRO A 80 -2.89 2.09 17.08
N LEU A 81 -3.04 2.89 16.01
CA LEU A 81 -4.35 3.19 15.45
C LEU A 81 -5.01 1.94 14.85
N TRP A 82 -4.25 1.12 14.11
CA TRP A 82 -4.74 -0.15 13.57
C TRP A 82 -5.16 -1.09 14.70
N ALA A 83 -4.28 -1.32 15.68
CA ALA A 83 -4.55 -2.22 16.80
C ALA A 83 -5.82 -1.83 17.57
N LYS A 84 -6.09 -0.53 17.74
CA LYS A 84 -7.29 -0.03 18.41
C LYS A 84 -8.59 -0.31 17.64
N ASN A 85 -8.53 -0.36 16.30
CA ASN A 85 -9.72 -0.47 15.43
C ASN A 85 -9.88 -1.87 14.80
N CYS A 86 -8.97 -2.80 15.08
CA CYS A 86 -8.99 -4.15 14.51
C CYS A 86 -9.96 -5.10 15.23
N VAL A 87 -11.07 -4.56 15.77
CA VAL A 87 -12.09 -5.32 16.51
C VAL A 87 -13.12 -5.88 15.55
#